data_AF-A0A374C2V2-F1
#
_entry.id   AF-A0A374C2V2-F1
#
_cell.length_a   1.000
_cell.length_b   1.000
_cell.length_c   1.000
_cell.angle_alpha   90.00
_cell.angle_beta   90.00
_cell.angle_gamma   90.00
#
_symmetry.space_group_name_H-M   'P 1'
#
loop_
_entity.id
_entity.type
_entity.pdbx_description
1 polymer ?
#
loop_
_entity_poly.entity_id
_entity_poly.type
_entity_poly.pdbx_seq_one_letter_code
_entity_poly.pdbx_strand_id
1 'polypeptide(L)'
;MQIEVMKKVLVLIGFNLLCSCSACVMDRRSFFQIKNCTNDTLMIDFSGVDTLRDWKYWNEQLQSIELPIDAKAKMEFYKATIGSIALPDSCVLADPDMFCLYDTCYIYVIKLQVAKSYPMQKIRAEKRYDKRTVTQSDFCDRVFDFR
;
A
#
# COMPACT_ATOMS: atom_id res chain seq x y z
N MET A 1 5.45 -21.35 58.82
CA MET A 1 4.14 -21.18 58.13
C MET A 1 4.07 -19.91 57.29
N GLN A 2 4.32 -18.70 57.83
CA GLN A 2 4.25 -17.43 57.08
C GLN A 2 5.25 -17.31 55.90
N ILE A 3 6.48 -17.83 56.06
CA ILE A 3 7.55 -17.73 55.04
C ILE A 3 7.28 -18.62 53.80
N GLU A 4 6.68 -19.80 53.99
CA GLU A 4 6.32 -20.69 52.87
C GLU A 4 5.18 -20.11 52.02
N VAL A 5 4.22 -19.45 52.67
CA VAL A 5 3.12 -18.76 51.98
C VAL A 5 3.66 -17.60 51.13
N MET A 6 4.58 -16.80 51.67
CA MET A 6 5.23 -15.71 50.91
C MET A 6 6.02 -16.23 49.70
N LYS A 7 6.75 -17.34 49.83
CA LYS A 7 7.47 -17.95 48.69
C LYS A 7 6.51 -18.42 47.59
N LYS A 8 5.39 -19.05 47.95
CA LYS A 8 4.36 -19.49 47.00
C LYS A 8 3.71 -18.32 46.28
N VAL A 9 3.43 -17.23 47.00
CA VAL A 9 2.89 -15.98 46.41
C VAL A 9 3.88 -15.34 45.44
N LEU A 10 5.17 -15.28 45.79
CA LEU A 10 6.21 -14.74 44.89
C LEU A 10 6.35 -15.55 43.59
N VAL A 11 6.29 -16.88 43.69
CA VAL A 11 6.34 -17.78 42.50
C VAL A 11 5.12 -17.56 41.61
N LEU A 12 3.92 -17.41 42.20
CA LEU A 12 2.69 -17.11 41.47
C LEU A 12 2.74 -15.75 40.76
N ILE A 13 3.28 -14.71 41.41
CA ILE A 13 3.44 -13.40 40.80
C ILE A 13 4.45 -13.46 39.65
N GLY A 14 5.59 -14.13 39.84
CA GLY A 14 6.61 -14.31 38.80
C GLY A 14 6.09 -15.07 37.57
N PHE A 15 5.29 -16.12 37.78
CA PHE A 15 4.72 -16.91 36.69
C PHE A 15 3.66 -16.13 35.89
N ASN A 16 2.83 -15.31 36.55
CA ASN A 16 1.85 -14.44 35.88
C ASN A 16 2.51 -13.31 35.07
N LEU A 17 3.64 -12.77 35.55
CA LEU A 17 4.44 -11.78 34.81
C LEU A 17 5.12 -12.37 33.57
N LEU A 18 5.64 -13.60 33.66
CA LEU A 18 6.26 -14.29 32.51
C LEU A 18 5.22 -14.66 31.44
N CYS A 19 4.01 -15.06 31.84
CA CYS A 19 2.97 -15.51 30.92
C CYS A 19 2.28 -14.34 30.16
N SER A 20 2.31 -13.13 30.71
CA SER A 20 1.76 -11.92 30.08
C SER A 20 2.70 -11.29 29.06
N CYS A 21 4.01 -11.56 29.13
CA CYS A 21 4.99 -11.08 28.13
C CYS A 21 4.97 -11.87 26.82
N SER A 22 4.39 -13.08 26.79
CA SER A 22 4.32 -13.94 25.60
C SER A 22 3.04 -13.83 24.78
N ALA A 23 2.03 -13.09 25.27
CA ALA A 23 0.68 -13.09 24.69
C ALA A 23 0.41 -11.93 23.69
N CYS A 24 1.35 -11.02 23.46
CA CYS A 24 1.20 -9.97 22.46
C CYS A 24 1.65 -10.42 21.06
N VAL A 25 1.00 -11.47 20.53
CA VAL A 25 1.02 -11.70 19.07
C VAL A 25 0.14 -10.62 18.46
N MET A 26 0.73 -9.46 18.18
CA MET A 26 0.08 -8.49 17.30
C MET A 26 0.01 -9.13 15.91
N ASP A 27 -1.20 -9.29 15.37
CA ASP A 27 -1.39 -9.64 13.97
C ASP A 27 -0.72 -8.58 13.10
N ARG A 28 0.50 -8.86 12.63
CA ARG A 28 1.22 -8.00 11.70
C ARG A 28 0.63 -8.21 10.32
N ARG A 29 -0.48 -7.50 10.05
CA ARG A 29 -1.00 -7.36 8.69
C ARG A 29 0.11 -6.78 7.81
N SER A 30 0.54 -7.57 6.85
CA SER A 30 1.71 -7.26 6.06
C SER A 30 1.31 -6.82 4.67
N PHE A 31 1.62 -5.58 4.33
CA PHE A 31 1.25 -4.98 3.05
C PHE A 31 2.19 -5.43 1.93
N PHE A 32 1.63 -5.55 0.73
CA PHE A 32 2.44 -5.60 -0.49
C PHE A 32 2.88 -4.19 -0.86
N GLN A 33 3.97 -4.09 -1.61
CA GLN A 33 4.52 -2.83 -2.07
C GLN A 33 4.77 -2.88 -3.56
N ILE A 34 4.52 -1.76 -4.23
CA ILE A 34 4.90 -1.55 -5.62
C ILE A 34 5.96 -0.48 -5.62
N LYS A 35 7.19 -0.84 -5.98
CA LYS A 35 8.33 0.06 -6.04
C LYS A 35 8.43 0.69 -7.42
N ASN A 36 8.52 2.01 -7.48
CA ASN A 36 8.83 2.72 -8.70
C ASN A 36 10.35 2.72 -8.92
N CYS A 37 10.82 1.90 -9.85
CA CYS A 37 12.23 1.85 -10.26
C CYS A 37 12.54 2.74 -11.48
N THR A 38 11.59 3.59 -11.88
CA THR A 38 11.74 4.53 -13.00
C THR A 38 12.13 5.93 -12.50
N ASN A 39 12.55 6.80 -13.42
CA ASN A 39 12.84 8.20 -13.13
C ASN A 39 11.60 9.11 -13.18
N ASP A 40 10.44 8.56 -13.57
CA ASP A 40 9.19 9.31 -13.65
C ASP A 40 8.44 9.27 -12.32
N THR A 41 7.63 10.30 -12.04
CA THR A 41 6.61 10.20 -10.99
C THR A 41 5.41 9.46 -11.55
N LEU A 42 4.99 8.39 -10.86
CA LEU A 42 3.96 7.47 -11.30
C LEU A 42 2.71 7.59 -10.45
N MET A 43 1.56 7.46 -11.10
CA MET A 43 0.29 7.17 -10.45
C MET A 43 -0.02 5.70 -10.66
N ILE A 44 -0.30 5.00 -9.56
CA ILE A 44 -0.42 3.54 -9.55
C ILE A 44 -1.80 3.16 -9.02
N ASP A 45 -2.57 2.43 -9.83
CA ASP A 45 -3.75 1.67 -9.40
C ASP A 45 -3.35 0.21 -9.17
N PHE A 46 -3.87 -0.38 -8.10
CA PHE A 46 -3.82 -1.82 -7.90
C PHE A 46 -5.25 -2.34 -7.76
N SER A 47 -5.66 -3.23 -8.66
CA SER A 47 -7.05 -3.64 -8.83
C SER A 47 -7.17 -5.13 -9.11
N GLY A 48 -8.20 -5.79 -8.58
CA GLY A 48 -8.58 -7.17 -8.98
C GLY A 48 -9.37 -7.20 -10.29
N VAL A 49 -9.78 -6.05 -10.80
CA VAL A 49 -10.59 -5.93 -12.03
C VAL A 49 -9.70 -5.56 -13.21
N ASP A 50 -9.89 -6.26 -14.33
CA ASP A 50 -9.19 -5.99 -15.59
C ASP A 50 -9.74 -4.76 -16.33
N THR A 51 -9.84 -3.62 -15.63
CA THR A 51 -10.12 -2.32 -16.23
C THR A 51 -9.56 -1.24 -15.32
N LEU A 52 -8.87 -0.25 -15.91
CA LEU A 52 -8.47 0.96 -15.21
C LEU A 52 -9.71 1.70 -14.69
N ARG A 53 -9.81 1.86 -13.37
CA ARG A 53 -10.97 2.46 -12.70
C ARG A 53 -11.05 3.96 -12.94
N ASP A 54 -12.27 4.49 -12.95
CA ASP A 54 -12.47 5.93 -12.95
C ASP A 54 -12.17 6.47 -11.55
N TRP A 55 -11.23 7.41 -11.45
CA TRP A 55 -10.91 8.06 -10.19
C TRP A 55 -11.82 9.27 -9.96
N LYS A 56 -12.50 9.27 -8.82
CA LYS A 56 -13.60 10.20 -8.49
C LYS A 56 -13.21 11.67 -8.58
N TYR A 57 -11.94 12.01 -8.41
CA TYR A 57 -11.43 13.40 -8.42
C TYR A 57 -10.28 13.61 -9.42
N TRP A 58 -10.33 12.87 -10.53
CA TRP A 58 -9.42 13.06 -11.66
C TRP A 58 -9.44 14.52 -12.18
N ASN A 59 -8.29 15.02 -12.62
CA ASN A 59 -8.02 16.39 -13.09
C ASN A 59 -8.12 17.53 -12.05
N GLU A 60 -9.24 17.74 -11.36
CA GLU A 60 -9.42 18.91 -10.48
C GLU A 60 -8.39 18.95 -9.35
N GLN A 61 -8.09 17.80 -8.75
CA GLN A 61 -7.09 17.69 -7.70
C GLN A 61 -5.69 17.39 -8.24
N LEU A 62 -5.57 16.84 -9.47
CA LEU A 62 -4.26 16.58 -10.08
C LEU A 62 -3.48 17.87 -10.36
N GLN A 63 -4.18 18.91 -10.78
CA GLN A 63 -3.57 20.21 -11.07
C GLN A 63 -3.07 20.91 -9.82
N SER A 64 -3.68 20.66 -8.66
CA SER A 64 -3.26 21.22 -7.36
C SER A 64 -2.17 20.41 -6.65
N ILE A 65 -1.71 19.29 -7.24
CA ILE A 65 -0.54 18.56 -6.72
C ILE A 65 0.72 19.36 -7.06
N GLU A 66 1.18 20.12 -6.06
CA GLU A 66 2.51 20.70 -6.00
C GLU A 66 3.50 19.67 -5.45
N LEU A 67 4.55 19.37 -6.22
CA LEU A 67 5.71 18.59 -5.75
C LEU A 67 6.79 19.58 -5.29
N PRO A 68 7.52 19.33 -4.18
CA PRO A 68 7.54 18.08 -3.40
C PRO A 68 6.42 17.98 -2.35
N ILE A 69 5.81 16.79 -2.24
CA ILE A 69 4.70 16.50 -1.31
C ILE A 69 5.27 16.35 0.11
N ASP A 70 5.48 17.46 0.80
CA ASP A 70 6.15 17.46 2.11
C ASP A 70 5.20 17.19 3.30
N ALA A 71 3.91 16.95 3.04
CA ALA A 71 2.92 16.70 4.09
C ALA A 71 2.31 15.30 3.96
N LYS A 72 2.61 14.42 4.93
CA LYS A 72 1.99 13.09 5.09
C LYS A 72 0.45 13.13 5.01
N ALA A 73 -0.18 14.19 5.52
CA ALA A 73 -1.62 14.41 5.43
C ALA A 73 -2.12 14.63 3.99
N LYS A 74 -1.35 15.34 3.14
CA LYS A 74 -1.66 15.49 1.71
C LYS A 74 -1.54 14.15 0.99
N MET A 75 -0.56 13.32 1.36
CA MET A 75 -0.36 11.99 0.76
C MET A 75 -1.54 11.03 0.99
N GLU A 76 -2.04 10.93 2.23
CA GLU A 76 -3.20 10.08 2.53
C GLU A 76 -4.47 10.59 1.83
N PHE A 77 -4.65 11.91 1.76
CA PHE A 77 -5.73 12.52 0.98
C PHE A 77 -5.62 12.16 -0.51
N TYR A 78 -4.45 12.30 -1.13
CA TYR A 78 -4.27 11.95 -2.55
C TYR A 78 -4.49 10.46 -2.82
N LYS A 79 -3.98 9.58 -1.95
CA LYS A 79 -4.22 8.13 -2.03
C LYS A 79 -5.71 7.78 -2.05
N ALA A 80 -6.50 8.38 -1.16
CA ALA A 80 -7.92 8.11 -1.04
C ALA A 80 -8.76 8.63 -2.23
N THR A 81 -8.21 9.55 -3.03
CA THR A 81 -9.01 10.45 -3.86
C THR A 81 -8.62 10.38 -5.35
N ILE A 82 -7.35 10.05 -5.64
CA ILE A 82 -6.76 10.04 -6.98
C ILE A 82 -5.84 8.82 -7.22
N GLY A 83 -5.72 7.88 -6.27
CA GLY A 83 -4.80 6.75 -6.37
C GLY A 83 -3.42 7.04 -5.76
N SER A 84 -2.55 6.03 -5.73
CA SER A 84 -1.25 6.14 -5.04
C SER A 84 -0.19 6.76 -5.93
N ILE A 85 0.50 7.79 -5.42
CA ILE A 85 1.60 8.45 -6.13
C ILE A 85 2.92 7.86 -5.67
N ALA A 86 3.76 7.44 -6.62
CA ALA A 86 5.12 6.97 -6.39
C ALA A 86 6.11 7.94 -7.05
N LEU A 87 6.94 8.60 -6.24
CA LEU A 87 8.14 9.29 -6.71
C LEU A 87 9.20 8.28 -7.21
N PRO A 88 10.21 8.71 -7.97
CA PRO A 88 11.35 7.86 -8.32
C PRO A 88 11.96 7.19 -7.09
N ASP A 89 12.26 5.90 -7.20
CA ASP A 89 12.82 5.05 -6.14
C ASP A 89 11.98 4.96 -4.84
N SER A 90 10.68 5.26 -4.91
CA SER A 90 9.75 5.15 -3.78
C SER A 90 8.72 4.03 -3.95
N CYS A 91 8.09 3.61 -2.84
CA CYS A 91 7.09 2.56 -2.83
C CYS A 91 5.68 3.10 -2.54
N VAL A 92 4.68 2.46 -3.13
CA VAL A 92 3.28 2.59 -2.72
C VAL A 92 2.80 1.29 -2.08
N LEU A 93 1.93 1.42 -1.08
CA LEU A 93 1.33 0.27 -0.42
C LEU A 93 0.16 -0.25 -1.25
N ALA A 94 0.14 -1.55 -1.48
CA ALA A 94 -0.98 -2.28 -2.05
C ALA A 94 -1.76 -2.97 -0.92
N ASP A 95 -3.09 -3.04 -1.08
CA ASP A 95 -3.96 -3.70 -0.11
C ASP A 95 -3.63 -5.20 -0.05
N PRO A 96 -3.26 -5.72 1.14
CA PRO A 96 -2.91 -7.13 1.30
C PRO A 96 -4.08 -8.10 1.08
N ASP A 97 -5.32 -7.63 1.15
CA ASP A 97 -6.49 -8.51 0.96
C ASP A 97 -6.77 -8.78 -0.52
N MET A 98 -6.10 -8.09 -1.45
CA MET A 98 -6.34 -8.26 -2.89
C MET A 98 -6.07 -9.68 -3.36
N PHE A 99 -5.00 -10.31 -2.89
CA PHE A 99 -4.71 -11.70 -3.22
C PHE A 99 -5.53 -12.71 -2.40
N CYS A 100 -6.25 -12.27 -1.37
CA CYS A 100 -7.26 -13.10 -0.70
C CYS A 100 -8.56 -13.17 -1.51
N LEU A 101 -8.85 -12.12 -2.28
CA LEU A 101 -10.09 -11.97 -3.05
C LEU A 101 -9.93 -12.36 -4.53
N TYR A 102 -8.72 -12.24 -5.07
CA TYR A 102 -8.44 -12.44 -6.49
C TYR A 102 -7.13 -13.21 -6.67
N ASP A 103 -7.15 -14.29 -7.45
CA ASP A 103 -5.93 -15.04 -7.82
C ASP A 103 -5.00 -14.22 -8.72
N THR A 104 -5.58 -13.30 -9.49
CA THR A 104 -4.89 -12.43 -10.44
C THR A 104 -5.33 -10.99 -10.24
N CYS A 105 -4.37 -10.10 -10.13
CA CYS A 105 -4.54 -8.66 -9.98
C CYS A 105 -3.87 -7.91 -11.13
N TYR A 106 -4.17 -6.62 -11.22
CA TYR A 106 -3.71 -5.73 -12.27
C TYR A 106 -3.12 -4.47 -11.64
N ILE A 107 -1.89 -4.14 -12.06
CA ILE A 107 -1.24 -2.87 -11.75
C ILE A 107 -1.40 -1.98 -12.98
N TYR A 108 -2.07 -0.85 -12.82
CA TYR A 108 -2.16 0.19 -13.84
C TYR A 108 -1.25 1.34 -13.45
N VAL A 109 -0.40 1.77 -14.38
CA VAL A 109 0.57 2.83 -14.16
C VAL A 109 0.39 3.94 -15.18
N ILE A 110 0.25 5.17 -14.69
CA ILE A 110 0.15 6.37 -15.50
C ILE A 110 1.27 7.31 -15.06
N LYS A 111 2.09 7.80 -15.99
CA LYS A 111 3.04 8.87 -15.68
C LYS A 111 2.27 10.11 -15.25
N LEU A 112 2.67 10.76 -14.16
CA LEU A 112 1.95 11.92 -13.60
C LEU A 112 1.81 13.05 -14.64
N GLN A 113 2.80 13.24 -15.52
CA GLN A 113 2.71 14.21 -16.61
C GLN A 113 1.56 13.88 -17.57
N VAL A 114 1.42 12.61 -17.98
CA VAL A 114 0.32 12.15 -18.83
C VAL A 114 -1.02 12.35 -18.11
N ALA A 115 -1.08 12.01 -16.83
CA ALA A 115 -2.28 12.21 -16.01
C ALA A 115 -2.70 13.69 -15.94
N LYS A 116 -1.74 14.62 -15.86
CA LYS A 116 -2.00 16.07 -15.86
C LYS A 116 -2.41 16.61 -17.25
N SER A 117 -1.98 15.96 -18.34
CA SER A 117 -2.21 16.45 -19.71
C SER A 117 -3.49 15.94 -20.36
N TYR A 118 -4.08 14.84 -19.88
CA TYR A 118 -5.20 14.19 -20.53
C TYR A 118 -6.31 13.79 -19.55
N PRO A 119 -7.59 13.93 -19.93
CA PRO A 119 -8.69 13.37 -19.14
C PRO A 119 -8.65 11.84 -19.15
N MET A 120 -9.16 11.23 -18.07
CA MET A 120 -9.14 9.76 -17.87
C MET A 120 -9.75 9.00 -19.04
N GLN A 121 -10.87 9.50 -19.59
CA GLN A 121 -11.54 8.90 -20.74
C GLN A 121 -10.59 8.79 -21.95
N LYS A 122 -9.79 9.82 -22.21
CA LYS A 122 -8.82 9.83 -23.31
C LYS A 122 -7.64 8.91 -23.03
N ILE A 123 -7.16 8.87 -21.78
CA ILE A 123 -6.12 7.92 -21.36
C ILE A 123 -6.58 6.48 -21.56
N ARG A 124 -7.83 6.16 -21.21
CA ARG A 124 -8.42 4.84 -21.41
C ARG A 124 -8.58 4.50 -22.88
N ALA A 125 -9.18 5.40 -23.66
CA ALA A 125 -9.45 5.20 -25.08
C ALA A 125 -8.15 5.01 -25.89
N GLU A 126 -7.10 5.79 -25.58
CA GLU A 126 -5.82 5.74 -26.28
C GLU A 126 -4.78 4.82 -25.59
N LYS A 127 -5.16 4.14 -24.50
CA LYS A 127 -4.28 3.28 -23.70
C LYS A 127 -2.96 3.95 -23.28
N ARG A 128 -3.04 5.20 -22.79
CA ARG A 128 -1.88 5.97 -22.31
C ARG A 128 -1.46 5.59 -20.88
N TYR A 129 -1.36 4.30 -20.63
CA TYR A 129 -1.00 3.71 -19.33
C TYR A 129 -0.33 2.36 -19.56
N ASP A 130 0.52 1.97 -18.63
CA ASP A 130 1.04 0.61 -18.57
C ASP A 130 0.11 -0.27 -17.74
N LYS A 131 -0.07 -1.51 -18.18
CA LYS A 131 -0.83 -2.54 -17.45
C LYS A 131 0.08 -3.73 -17.20
N ARG A 132 0.20 -4.15 -15.95
CA ARG A 132 0.83 -5.42 -15.57
C ARG A 132 -0.22 -6.32 -14.95
N THR A 133 -0.33 -7.55 -15.47
CA THR A 133 -1.08 -8.62 -14.83
C THR A 133 -0.13 -9.33 -13.88
N VAL A 134 -0.52 -9.44 -12.61
CA VAL A 134 0.33 -9.96 -11.54
C VAL A 134 -0.45 -10.92 -10.65
N THR A 135 0.28 -11.85 -10.08
CA THR A 135 -0.13 -12.81 -9.07
C THR A 135 0.68 -12.56 -7.80
N GLN A 136 0.30 -13.20 -6.68
CA GLN A 136 1.06 -13.05 -5.44
C GLN A 136 2.53 -13.47 -5.58
N SER A 137 2.84 -14.46 -6.43
CA SER A 137 4.20 -14.95 -6.64
C SER A 137 5.12 -13.96 -7.35
N ASP A 138 4.56 -12.94 -8.02
CA ASP A 138 5.35 -11.90 -8.69
C ASP A 138 5.96 -10.89 -7.70
N PHE A 139 5.59 -10.97 -6.42
CA PHE A 139 6.08 -10.08 -5.36
C PHE A 139 7.21 -10.77 -4.57
N CYS A 140 8.46 -10.39 -4.84
CA CYS A 140 9.61 -10.86 -4.07
C CYS A 140 9.69 -10.11 -2.74
N ASP A 141 9.70 -10.83 -1.62
CA ASP A 141 9.63 -10.22 -0.28
C ASP A 141 8.48 -9.21 -0.14
N ARG A 142 7.35 -9.50 -0.81
CA ARG A 142 6.15 -8.64 -0.89
C ARG A 142 6.34 -7.34 -1.66
N VAL A 143 7.42 -7.20 -2.42
CA VAL A 143 7.71 -6.05 -3.27
C VAL A 143 7.63 -6.44 -4.74
N PHE A 144 6.92 -5.64 -5.53
CA PHE A 144 6.92 -5.68 -6.98
C PHE A 144 7.71 -4.48 -7.53
N ASP A 145 8.79 -4.75 -8.24
CA ASP A 145 9.60 -3.73 -8.90
C ASP A 145 8.96 -3.33 -10.24
N PHE A 146 8.37 -2.14 -10.30
CA PHE A 146 7.90 -1.56 -11.56
C PHE A 146 9.05 -0.87 -12.28
N ARG A 147 9.42 -1.38 -13.46
CA ARG A 147 10.52 -0.94 -14.30
C ARG A 147 10.03 -0.57 -15.69
#